data_AF-A0A7Y4QA91-F1
#
_entry.id   AF-A0A7Y4QA91-F1
#
_cell.length_a   1.000
_cell.length_b   1.000
_cell.length_c   1.000
_cell.angle_alpha   90.00
_cell.angle_beta   90.00
_cell.angle_gamma   90.00
#
_symmetry.space_group_name_H-M   'P 1'
#
loop_
_entity.id
_entity.type
_entity.pdbx_description
1 polymer ?
#
loop_
_entity_poly.entity_id
_entity_poly.type
_entity_poly.pdbx_seq_one_letter_code
_entity_poly.pdbx_strand_id
1 'polypeptide(L)' 'IDLGVELNVIQKSGSWFSYNGNKLGQGRDSVKQLIEDNPEMMEELEKKIKEKISAGADIKKEEE' A
#
# COMPACT_ATOMS: atom_id res chain seq x y z
N ILE A 1 3.93 4.38 -2.53
CA ILE A 1 3.26 3.77 -3.70
C ILE A 1 4.04 2.58 -4.27
N ASP A 2 5.31 2.73 -4.68
CA ASP A 2 6.11 1.60 -5.23
C ASP A 2 6.09 0.38 -4.32
N LEU A 3 6.46 0.56 -3.05
CA LEU A 3 6.43 -0.50 -2.03
C LEU A 3 5.05 -1.14 -1.91
N GLY A 4 3.97 -0.35 -1.94
CA GLY A 4 2.61 -0.88 -1.87
C GLY A 4 2.28 -1.76 -3.07
N VAL A 5 2.73 -1.40 -4.27
CA VAL A 5 2.54 -2.21 -5.49
C VAL A 5 3.38 -3.47 -5.44
N GLU A 6 4.64 -3.36 -5.01
CA GLU A 6 5.57 -4.49 -4.88
C GLU A 6 5.07 -5.54 -3.87
N LEU A 7 4.54 -5.08 -2.74
CA LEU A 7 3.98 -5.91 -1.68
C LEU A 7 2.56 -6.42 -1.99
N ASN A 8 2.04 -6.16 -3.20
CA ASN A 8 0.68 -6.47 -3.61
C ASN A 8 -0.42 -5.84 -2.71
N VAL A 9 -0.07 -4.81 -1.94
CA VAL A 9 -1.02 -4.01 -1.14
C VAL A 9 -1.84 -3.11 -2.06
N ILE A 10 -1.18 -2.49 -3.04
CA ILE A 10 -1.79 -1.66 -4.07
C ILE A 10 -1.79 -2.46 -5.38
N GLN A 11 -2.97 -2.68 -5.93
CA GLN A 11 -3.15 -3.28 -7.25
C GLN A 11 -3.06 -2.20 -8.32
N LYS A 12 -2.24 -2.43 -9.34
CA LYS A 12 -2.10 -1.53 -10.50
C LYS A 12 -2.67 -2.21 -11.73
N SER A 13 -3.74 -1.63 -12.29
CA SER A 13 -4.35 -2.05 -13.56
C SER A 13 -4.09 -0.99 -14.62
N GLY A 14 -2.97 -1.13 -15.33
CA GLY A 14 -2.54 -0.16 -16.34
C GLY A 14 -2.19 1.20 -15.72
N SER A 15 -2.96 2.23 -16.05
CA SER A 15 -2.83 3.57 -15.46
C SER A 15 -3.61 3.75 -14.15
N TRP A 16 -4.44 2.78 -13.77
CA TRP A 16 -5.27 2.85 -12.56
C TRP A 16 -4.64 2.13 -11.38
N PHE A 17 -4.80 2.70 -10.19
CA PHE A 17 -4.41 2.10 -8.92
C PHE A 17 -5.64 1.85 -8.05
N SER A 18 -5.63 0.71 -7.39
CA SER A 18 -6.66 0.26 -6.48
C SER A 18 -6.02 -0.30 -5.22
N TYR A 19 -6.65 -0.11 -4.08
CA TYR A 19 -6.21 -0.64 -2.80
C TYR A 19 -7.39 -1.31 -2.11
N ASN A 20 -7.23 -2.58 -1.76
CA ASN A 20 -8.24 -3.35 -1.04
C ASN A 20 -9.66 -3.30 -1.66
N GLY A 21 -9.75 -3.26 -2.99
CA GLY A 21 -11.02 -3.12 -3.73
C GLY A 21 -11.52 -1.69 -3.91
N ASN A 22 -10.96 -0.71 -3.20
CA ASN A 22 -11.22 0.71 -3.40
C ASN A 22 -10.34 1.27 -4.52
N LYS A 23 -10.92 2.04 -5.44
CA LYS A 23 -10.14 2.76 -6.46
C LYS A 23 -9.45 3.95 -5.80
N LEU A 24 -8.12 3.99 -5.91
CA LEU A 24 -7.33 5.11 -5.42
C LEU A 24 -7.26 6.24 -6.46
N GLY A 25 -7.13 5.90 -7.74
CA GLY A 25 -7.08 6.90 -8.81
C GLY A 25 -6.28 6.46 -10.03
N GLN A 26 -6.20 7.35 -11.01
CA GLN A 26 -5.41 7.16 -12.22
C GLN A 26 -4.08 7.91 -12.10
N GLY A 27 -2.97 7.20 -12.27
CA GLY A 27 -1.62 7.76 -12.16
C GLY A 27 -1.12 7.86 -10.73
N ARG A 28 0.20 7.99 -10.58
CA ARG A 28 0.86 8.00 -9.27
C ARG A 28 0.54 9.27 -8.48
N ASP A 29 0.48 10.41 -9.17
CA ASP A 29 0.19 11.72 -8.57
C ASP A 29 -1.20 11.80 -7.96
N SER A 30 -2.24 11.35 -8.68
CA SER A 30 -3.61 11.35 -8.16
C SER A 30 -3.75 10.50 -6.90
N VAL A 31 -3.08 9.33 -6.88
CA VAL A 31 -3.08 8.44 -5.72
C VAL A 31 -2.31 9.04 -4.55
N LYS A 32 -1.17 9.69 -4.83
CA LYS A 32 -0.36 10.38 -3.82
C LYS A 32 -1.18 11.48 -3.16
N GLN A 33 -1.85 12.32 -3.95
CA GLN A 33 -2.74 13.36 -3.43
C GLN A 33 -3.90 12.76 -2.61
N LEU A 34 -4.54 11.70 -3.09
CA LEU A 34 -5.63 11.06 -2.34
C LEU A 34 -5.17 10.57 -0.97
N ILE A 35 -3.99 9.95 -0.89
CA ILE A 35 -3.42 9.47 0.38
C ILE A 35 -2.98 10.64 1.26
N GLU A 36 -2.42 11.72 0.69
CA GLU A 36 -2.05 12.93 1.45
C GLU A 36 -3.28 13.68 2.00
N ASP A 37 -4.38 13.67 1.27
CA ASP A 37 -5.66 14.28 1.67
C ASP A 37 -6.42 13.42 2.69
N ASN A 38 -6.11 12.11 2.77
CA ASN A 38 -6.76 11.13 3.65
C ASN A 38 -5.74 10.52 4.63
N PRO A 39 -5.43 11.19 5.75
CA PRO A 39 -4.45 10.69 6.73
C PRO A 39 -4.83 9.32 7.31
N GLU A 40 -6.13 9.06 7.49
CA GLU A 40 -6.66 7.75 7.89
C GLU A 40 -6.30 6.62 6.91
N MET A 41 -6.36 6.90 5.61
CA MET A 41 -5.97 5.96 4.56
C MET A 41 -4.46 5.78 4.53
N MET A 42 -3.70 6.87 4.74
CA MET A 42 -2.24 6.83 4.82
C MET A 42 -1.77 5.92 5.94
N GLU A 43 -2.30 6.09 7.16
CA GLU A 43 -1.96 5.25 8.31
C GLU A 43 -2.32 3.79 8.07
N GLU A 44 -3.48 3.52 7.47
CA GLU A 44 -3.88 2.15 7.15
C GLU A 44 -2.96 1.51 6.10
N LEU A 45 -2.62 2.25 5.03
CA LEU A 45 -1.71 1.78 3.99
C LEU A 45 -0.33 1.50 4.58
N GLU A 46 0.20 2.42 5.39
CA GLU A 46 1.51 2.28 6.01
C GLU A 46 1.53 1.07 6.95
N LYS A 47 0.51 0.91 7.79
CA LYS A 47 0.38 -0.24 8.68
C LYS A 47 0.33 -1.55 7.90
N LYS A 48 -0.47 -1.65 6.83
CA LYS A 48 -0.50 -2.86 5.99
C LYS A 48 0.79 -3.11 5.23
N ILE A 49 1.43 -2.07 4.71
CA ILE A 49 2.73 -2.18 4.05
C ILE A 49 3.75 -2.70 5.06
N LYS A 50 3.78 -2.15 6.28
CA LYS A 50 4.67 -2.56 7.35
C LYS A 50 4.37 -3.98 7.84
N GLU A 51 3.09 -4.35 7.96
CA GLU A 51 2.67 -5.71 8.28
C GLU A 51 3.01 -6.69 7.16
N LYS A 52 2.94 -6.31 5.89
CA LYS A 52 3.35 -7.17 4.76
C LYS A 52 4.86 -7.31 4.66
N ILE A 53 5.61 -6.23 4.92
CA ILE A 53 7.07 -6.26 5.01
C ILE A 53 7.49 -7.10 6.20
N SER A 54 6.86 -6.90 7.36
CA SER A 54 7.07 -7.72 8.54
C SER A 54 6.70 -9.16 8.21
N ALA A 55 5.48 -9.48 7.77
CA ALA A 55 5.06 -10.84 7.45
C ALA A 55 5.93 -11.53 6.38
N GLY A 56 6.47 -10.77 5.41
CA GLY A 56 7.45 -11.26 4.43
C GLY A 56 8.87 -11.40 5.01
N ALA A 57 9.21 -10.62 6.03
CA ALA A 57 10.43 -10.72 6.84
C ALA A 57 10.27 -11.69 8.05
N ASP A 58 9.05 -12.10 8.39
CA ASP A 58 8.69 -12.96 9.52
C ASP A 58 8.76 -14.44 9.13
N ILE A 59 9.14 -14.75 7.87
CA ILE A 59 9.81 -16.04 7.57
C ILE A 59 11.29 -16.00 8.05
N LYS A 60 11.77 -14.89 8.63
CA LYS A 60 13.08 -14.77 9.29
C LYS A 60 13.08 -14.01 10.63
N LYS A 61 11.94 -13.81 11.28
CA LYS A 61 11.90 -13.42 12.70
C LYS A 61 10.97 -14.32 13.48
N GLU A 62 11.49 -15.49 13.78
CA GLU A 62 11.25 -16.11 15.07
C GLU A 62 12.14 -15.40 16.12
N GLU A 63 11.64 -15.38 17.37
CA GLU A 63 12.25 -14.89 18.63
C GLU A 63 12.17 -13.37 18.87
N GLU A 64 11.58 -12.86 19.96
CA GLU A 64 11.48 -13.35 21.35
C GLU A 64 10.05 -13.28 21.95
#